data_AF-A0A221K5L8-F1
#
_entry.id   AF-A0A221K5L8-F1
#
_cell.length_a   1.000
_cell.length_b   1.000
_cell.length_c   1.000
_cell.angle_alpha   90.00
_cell.angle_beta   90.00
_cell.angle_gamma   90.00
#
_symmetry.space_group_name_H-M   'P 1'
#
loop_
_entity.id
_entity.type
_entity.pdbx_description
1 polymer ?
#
loop_
_entity_poly.entity_id
_entity_poly.type
_entity_poly.pdbx_seq_one_letter_code
_entity_poly.pdbx_strand_id
1 'polypeptide(L)'
;MNKREPKPRVVRELVLRVRCTEEERAAWLCKARSQERSLSDYARHVLSEEPMQRRLRPPDVDPVLLAAVGRAGGNLNQIARAMNTDRKAGREIDLIAVRTLLMALNRQLAEIVAEHSR
;
A
#
# COMPACT_ATOMS: atom_id res chain seq x y z
N MET A 1 23.21 -2.83 15.55
CA MET A 1 22.27 -3.09 14.43
C MET A 1 21.57 -4.41 14.68
N ASN A 2 20.37 -4.40 15.27
CA ASN A 2 19.63 -5.63 15.55
C ASN A 2 18.64 -5.89 14.40
N LYS A 3 19.03 -6.73 13.44
CA LYS A 3 18.15 -7.15 12.34
C LYS A 3 17.07 -8.05 12.93
N ARG A 4 15.86 -7.51 13.14
CA ARG A 4 14.69 -8.32 13.49
C ARG A 4 14.36 -9.19 12.27
N GLU A 5 14.64 -10.48 12.37
CA GLU A 5 14.22 -11.46 11.36
C GLU A 5 12.69 -11.40 11.20
N PRO A 6 12.16 -11.42 9.97
CA PRO A 6 10.72 -11.35 9.75
C PRO A 6 10.08 -12.63 10.26
N LYS A 7 9.22 -12.53 11.29
CA LYS A 7 8.44 -13.66 11.78
C LYS A 7 7.62 -14.26 10.63
N PRO A 8 7.58 -15.60 10.49
CA PRO A 8 6.83 -16.25 9.42
C PRO A 8 5.34 -15.87 9.49
N ARG A 9 4.77 -15.53 8.33
CA ARG A 9 3.37 -15.12 8.22
C ARG A 9 2.47 -16.32 8.47
N VAL A 10 1.73 -16.32 9.58
CA VAL A 10 0.75 -17.37 9.91
C VAL A 10 -0.42 -17.30 8.92
N VAL A 11 -0.52 -18.29 8.05
CA VAL A 11 -1.66 -18.50 7.15
C VAL A 11 -2.73 -19.28 7.92
N ARG A 12 -3.99 -18.82 7.87
CA ARG A 12 -5.13 -19.45 8.56
C ARG A 12 -6.07 -20.02 7.52
N GLU A 13 -6.18 -21.34 7.46
CA GLU A 13 -6.93 -22.08 6.42
C GLU A 13 -8.34 -22.49 6.88
N LEU A 14 -8.58 -22.56 8.20
CA LEU A 14 -9.85 -22.98 8.78
C LEU A 14 -10.85 -21.82 8.91
N VAL A 15 -12.14 -22.13 8.69
CA VAL A 15 -13.24 -21.16 8.76
C VAL A 15 -14.22 -21.54 9.87
N LEU A 16 -14.49 -20.60 10.77
CA LEU A 16 -15.54 -20.71 11.79
C LEU A 16 -16.86 -20.13 11.24
N ARG A 17 -17.90 -20.95 11.13
CA ARG A 17 -19.25 -20.52 10.68
C ARG A 17 -20.17 -20.39 11.89
N VAL A 18 -20.77 -19.22 12.06
CA VAL A 18 -21.74 -18.93 13.13
C VAL A 18 -23.06 -18.53 12.47
N ARG A 19 -24.18 -19.12 12.88
CA ARG A 19 -25.52 -18.65 12.50
C ARG A 19 -25.85 -17.44 13.36
N CYS A 20 -26.35 -16.38 12.73
CA CYS A 20 -26.70 -15.13 13.40
C CYS A 20 -27.90 -14.50 12.70
N THR A 21 -28.65 -13.66 13.41
CA THR A 21 -29.65 -12.77 12.81
C THR A 21 -28.99 -11.53 12.19
N GLU A 22 -29.74 -10.75 11.41
CA GLU A 22 -29.20 -9.52 10.79
C GLU A 22 -28.88 -8.46 11.86
N GLU A 23 -29.68 -8.39 12.92
CA GLU A 23 -29.46 -7.46 14.04
C GLU A 23 -28.17 -7.79 14.80
N GLU A 24 -27.93 -9.07 15.07
CA GLU A 24 -26.70 -9.54 15.72
C GLU A 24 -25.46 -9.21 14.86
N ARG A 25 -25.56 -9.48 13.56
CA ARG A 25 -24.50 -9.18 12.61
C ARG A 25 -24.19 -7.68 12.54
N ALA A 26 -25.23 -6.84 12.48
CA ALA A 26 -25.08 -5.39 12.48
C ALA A 26 -24.45 -4.89 13.78
N ALA A 27 -24.88 -5.41 14.93
CA ALA A 27 -24.31 -5.07 16.22
C ALA A 27 -22.82 -5.44 16.32
N TRP A 28 -22.42 -6.62 15.84
CA TRP A 28 -21.02 -7.02 15.80
C TRP A 28 -20.17 -6.15 14.86
N LEU A 29 -20.72 -5.78 13.70
CA LEU A 29 -20.06 -4.85 12.78
C LEU A 29 -19.85 -3.47 13.40
N CYS A 30 -20.84 -2.94 14.12
CA CYS A 30 -20.72 -1.66 14.83
C CYS A 30 -19.63 -1.72 15.91
N LYS A 31 -19.61 -2.80 16.71
CA LYS A 31 -18.57 -3.03 17.73
C LYS A 31 -17.16 -3.17 17.12
N ALA A 32 -17.05 -3.84 15.98
CA ALA A 32 -15.77 -3.97 15.27
C ALA A 32 -15.29 -2.60 14.74
N ARG A 33 -16.19 -1.80 14.16
CA ARG A 33 -15.88 -0.47 13.63
C ARG A 33 -15.49 0.52 14.71
N SER A 34 -16.15 0.51 15.87
CA SER A 34 -15.78 1.39 16.99
C SER A 34 -14.36 1.12 17.52
N GLN A 35 -13.84 -0.09 17.30
CA GLN A 35 -12.47 -0.47 17.64
C GLN A 35 -11.50 -0.40 16.44
N GLU A 36 -11.94 0.10 15.28
CA GLU A 36 -11.16 0.18 14.03
C GLU A 36 -10.65 -1.20 13.55
N ARG A 37 -11.47 -2.25 13.73
CA ARG A 37 -11.13 -3.63 13.39
C ARG A 37 -12.02 -4.17 12.29
N SER A 38 -11.50 -5.17 11.57
CA SER A 38 -12.38 -6.04 10.77
C SER A 38 -13.22 -6.92 11.69
N LEU A 39 -14.37 -7.41 11.21
CA LEU A 39 -15.21 -8.33 11.98
C LEU A 39 -14.43 -9.60 12.40
N SER A 40 -13.55 -10.10 11.53
CA SER A 40 -12.71 -11.27 11.83
C SER A 40 -11.66 -10.98 12.90
N ASP A 41 -11.04 -9.80 12.88
CA ASP A 41 -10.06 -9.42 13.92
C ASP A 41 -10.75 -9.12 15.25
N TYR A 42 -11.95 -8.54 15.21
CA TYR A 42 -12.79 -8.34 16.38
C TYR A 42 -13.22 -9.68 17.00
N ALA A 43 -13.69 -10.63 16.19
CA ALA A 43 -14.08 -11.96 16.67
C ALA A 43 -12.90 -12.69 17.32
N ARG A 44 -11.70 -12.66 16.70
CA ARG A 44 -10.50 -13.27 17.29
C ARG A 44 -10.09 -12.61 18.60
N HIS A 45 -10.16 -11.29 18.68
CA HIS A 45 -9.85 -10.58 19.91
C HIS A 45 -10.77 -10.97 21.06
N VAL A 46 -12.07 -11.10 20.79
CA VAL A 46 -13.05 -11.51 21.79
C VAL A 46 -12.85 -12.99 22.19
N LEU A 47 -12.55 -13.87 21.23
CA LEU A 47 -12.43 -15.31 21.47
C LEU A 47 -11.08 -15.74 22.05
N SER A 48 -10.01 -14.97 21.83
CA SER A 48 -8.63 -15.37 22.16
C SER A 48 -7.90 -14.37 23.04
N GLU A 49 -8.58 -13.31 23.49
CA GLU A 49 -8.01 -12.20 24.28
C GLU A 49 -6.74 -11.58 23.66
N GLU A 50 -6.54 -11.78 22.35
CA GLU A 50 -5.30 -11.39 21.67
C GLU A 50 -5.15 -9.85 21.67
N PRO A 51 -3.93 -9.32 21.90
CA PRO A 51 -3.71 -7.89 21.94
C PRO A 51 -4.06 -7.22 20.61
N MET A 52 -4.69 -6.04 20.72
CA MET A 52 -5.19 -5.25 19.60
C MET A 52 -4.11 -4.97 18.55
N GLN A 53 -4.15 -5.65 17.41
CA GLN A 53 -3.42 -5.22 16.22
C GLN A 53 -4.23 -4.11 15.54
N ARG A 54 -4.04 -2.87 16.01
CA ARG A 54 -4.59 -1.69 15.32
C ARG A 54 -4.00 -1.67 13.92
N ARG A 55 -4.85 -1.60 12.89
CA ARG A 55 -4.36 -1.21 11.56
C ARG A 55 -3.73 0.16 11.73
N LEU A 56 -2.47 0.31 11.34
CA LEU A 56 -1.88 1.63 11.21
C LEU A 56 -2.78 2.40 10.25
N ARG A 57 -3.44 3.46 10.74
CA ARG A 57 -4.04 4.42 9.83
C ARG A 57 -2.89 4.96 8.98
N PRO A 58 -3.03 4.99 7.64
CA PRO A 58 -2.06 5.70 6.83
C PRO A 58 -1.97 7.15 7.33
N PRO A 59 -0.78 7.78 7.29
CA PRO A 59 -0.64 9.18 7.67
C PRO A 59 -1.61 10.04 6.86
N ASP A 60 -2.11 11.11 7.47
CA ASP A 60 -2.87 12.11 6.72
C ASP A 60 -1.93 12.81 5.75
N VAL A 61 -2.17 12.62 4.45
CA VAL A 61 -1.39 13.21 3.35
C VAL A 61 -2.31 14.09 2.53
N ASP A 62 -1.83 15.25 2.08
CA ASP A 62 -2.56 16.12 1.16
C ASP A 62 -3.02 15.31 -0.08
N PRO A 63 -4.34 15.20 -0.33
CA PRO A 63 -4.87 14.42 -1.44
C PRO A 63 -4.43 14.94 -2.82
N VAL A 64 -4.18 16.24 -2.95
CA VAL A 64 -3.71 16.85 -4.20
C VAL A 64 -2.28 16.40 -4.49
N LEU A 65 -1.43 16.43 -3.47
CA LEU A 65 -0.05 15.95 -3.55
C LEU A 65 -0.01 14.45 -3.86
N LEU A 66 -0.81 13.64 -3.16
CA LEU A 66 -0.89 12.20 -3.38
C LEU A 66 -1.33 11.88 -4.83
N ALA A 67 -2.33 12.59 -5.35
CA ALA A 67 -2.76 12.45 -6.73
C ALA A 67 -1.67 12.86 -7.74
N ALA A 68 -0.93 13.93 -7.46
CA ALA A 68 0.17 14.37 -8.31
C ALA A 68 1.31 13.33 -8.37
N VAL A 69 1.70 12.77 -7.23
CA VAL A 69 2.68 11.67 -7.14
C VAL A 69 2.16 10.43 -7.87
N GLY A 70 0.88 10.09 -7.71
CA GLY A 70 0.24 9.00 -8.43
C GLY A 70 0.30 9.16 -9.95
N ARG A 71 0.04 10.37 -10.48
CA ARG A 71 0.17 10.68 -11.91
C ARG A 71 1.61 10.53 -12.41
N ALA A 72 2.58 11.02 -11.65
CA ALA A 72 4.00 10.88 -11.98
C ALA A 72 4.41 9.40 -12.06
N GLY A 73 4.00 8.59 -11.07
CA GLY A 73 4.22 7.14 -11.08
C GLY A 73 3.53 6.45 -12.26
N GLY A 74 2.32 6.87 -12.61
CA GLY A 74 1.59 6.40 -13.79
C GLY A 74 2.36 6.64 -15.09
N ASN A 75 2.92 7.83 -15.28
CA ASN A 75 3.72 8.17 -16.45
C ASN A 75 5.00 7.32 -16.54
N LEU A 76 5.71 7.12 -15.42
CA LEU A 76 6.89 6.26 -15.37
C LEU A 76 6.55 4.81 -15.72
N ASN A 77 5.41 4.31 -15.26
CA ASN A 77 4.95 2.97 -15.59
C ASN A 77 4.61 2.84 -17.09
N GLN A 78 4.08 3.89 -17.72
CA GLN A 78 3.84 3.91 -19.17
C GLN A 78 5.15 3.86 -19.96
N ILE A 79 6.17 4.63 -19.55
CA ILE A 79 7.51 4.59 -20.16
C ILE A 79 8.10 3.17 -20.03
N ALA A 80 8.06 2.59 -18.84
CA ALA A 80 8.55 1.22 -18.60
C ALA A 80 7.82 0.18 -19.46
N ARG A 81 6.50 0.32 -19.64
CA ARG A 81 5.72 -0.55 -20.53
C ARG A 81 6.10 -0.38 -21.99
N ALA A 82 6.23 0.86 -22.46
CA ALA A 82 6.64 1.16 -23.83
C ALA A 82 8.01 0.56 -24.14
N MET A 83 9.00 0.78 -23.26
CA MET A 83 10.34 0.17 -23.38
C MET A 83 10.29 -1.35 -23.39
N ASN A 84 9.48 -1.97 -22.53
CA ASN A 84 9.35 -3.42 -22.52
C ASN A 84 8.71 -3.96 -23.81
N THR A 85 7.74 -3.24 -24.38
CA THR A 85 7.11 -3.57 -25.66
C THR A 85 8.11 -3.43 -26.82
N ASP A 86 8.86 -2.32 -26.87
CA ASP A 86 9.87 -2.06 -27.89
C ASP A 86 10.99 -3.10 -27.87
N ARG A 87 11.46 -3.45 -26.67
CA ARG A 87 12.47 -4.51 -26.46
C ARG A 87 11.97 -5.87 -26.95
N LYS A 88 10.71 -6.22 -26.67
CA LYS A 88 10.10 -7.46 -27.17
C LYS A 88 9.93 -7.45 -28.68
N ALA A 89 9.72 -6.29 -29.28
CA ALA A 89 9.61 -6.11 -30.73
C ALA A 89 10.96 -6.02 -31.45
N GLY A 90 12.08 -6.16 -30.72
CA GLY A 90 13.44 -6.08 -31.29
C GLY A 90 13.85 -4.67 -31.75
N ARG A 91 13.12 -3.63 -31.31
CA ARG A 91 13.49 -2.24 -31.61
C ARG A 91 14.66 -1.81 -30.73
N GLU A 92 15.58 -1.05 -31.31
CA GLU A 92 16.67 -0.43 -30.55
C GLU A 92 16.11 0.63 -29.59
N ILE A 93 16.53 0.55 -28.34
CA ILE A 93 16.19 1.51 -27.29
C ILE A 93 17.48 2.15 -26.83
N ASP A 94 17.57 3.47 -26.92
CA ASP A 94 18.69 4.21 -26.34
C ASP A 94 18.56 4.26 -24.81
N LEU A 95 19.09 3.23 -24.16
CA LEU A 95 19.09 3.10 -22.71
C LEU A 95 19.90 4.22 -22.03
N ILE A 96 20.87 4.82 -22.71
CA ILE A 96 21.68 5.92 -22.17
C ILE A 96 20.85 7.20 -22.15
N ALA A 97 20.13 7.51 -23.23
CA ALA A 97 19.23 8.66 -23.27
C ALA A 97 18.12 8.53 -22.21
N VAL A 98 17.49 7.36 -22.10
CA VAL A 98 16.45 7.11 -21.08
C VAL A 98 17.00 7.28 -19.67
N ARG A 99 18.16 6.69 -19.37
CA ARG A 99 18.81 6.82 -18.05
C ARG A 99 19.14 8.27 -17.73
N THR A 100 19.62 9.03 -18.70
CA THR A 100 19.99 10.44 -18.53
C THR A 100 18.77 11.29 -18.20
N LEU A 101 17.65 11.09 -18.92
CA LEU A 101 16.39 11.78 -18.66
C LEU A 101 15.82 11.42 -17.27
N LEU A 102 15.87 10.16 -16.86
CA LEU A 102 15.43 9.74 -15.53
C LEU A 102 16.29 10.35 -14.42
N MET A 103 17.60 10.47 -14.61
CA MET A 103 18.48 11.14 -13.65
C MET A 103 18.18 12.64 -13.55
N ALA A 104 17.90 13.30 -14.67
CA ALA A 104 17.51 14.71 -14.68
C ALA A 104 16.18 14.94 -13.93
N LEU A 105 15.17 14.10 -14.18
CA LEU A 105 13.89 14.14 -13.46
C LEU A 105 14.07 13.94 -11.95
N ASN A 106 14.88 12.96 -11.54
CA ASN A 106 15.11 12.68 -10.13
C ASN A 106 15.77 13.87 -9.41
N ARG A 107 16.69 14.57 -10.10
CA ARG A 107 17.33 15.78 -9.57
C ARG A 107 16.34 16.93 -9.41
N GLN A 108 15.54 17.23 -10.44
CA GLN A 108 14.51 18.27 -10.39
C GLN A 108 13.49 18.01 -9.29
N LEU A 109 13.09 16.74 -9.11
CA LEU A 109 12.17 16.37 -8.04
C LEU A 109 12.80 16.57 -6.66
N ALA A 110 14.08 16.22 -6.49
CA ALA A 110 14.81 16.45 -5.23
C ALA A 110 14.91 17.95 -4.88
N GLU A 111 15.13 18.80 -5.88
CA GLU A 111 15.15 20.26 -5.72
C GLU A 111 13.77 20.80 -5.28
N ILE A 112 12.69 20.40 -5.97
CA ILE A 112 11.32 20.79 -5.59
C ILE A 112 10.98 20.34 -4.17
N VAL A 113 11.33 19.09 -3.81
CA VAL A 113 11.10 18.58 -2.44
C VAL A 113 11.89 19.39 -1.42
N ALA A 114 13.16 19.71 -1.68
CA ALA A 114 13.98 20.52 -0.77
C ALA A 114 13.42 21.94 -0.57
N GLU A 115 12.86 22.55 -1.61
CA GLU A 115 12.22 23.87 -1.53
C GLU A 115 10.94 23.86 -0.69
N HIS A 116 10.17 22.77 -0.72
CA HIS A 116 8.84 22.69 -0.13
C HIS A 116 8.77 21.84 1.17
N SER A 117 9.91 21.38 1.68
CA SER A 117 10.01 20.60 2.93
C SER A 117 10.36 21.45 4.17
N ARG A 118 10.10 22.76 4.12
CA ARG A 118 10.21 23.68 5.27
C ARG A 118 8.88 23.94 5.95
#